data_AF-A0A6G2DY45-F1
#
_entry.id   AF-A0A6G2DY45-F1
#
_cell.length_a   1.000
_cell.length_b   1.000
_cell.length_c   1.000
_cell.angle_alpha   90.00
_cell.angle_beta   90.00
_cell.angle_gamma   90.00
#
_symmetry.space_group_name_H-M   'P 1'
#
loop_
_entity.id
_entity.type
_entity.pdbx_description
1 polymer ?
#
loop_
_entity_poly.entity_id
_entity_poly.type
_entity_poly.pdbx_seq_one_letter_code
_entity_poly.pdbx_strand_id
1 'polypeptide(L)' 'QDNLKPITIQYELGNPNSTKEVTITTAAQMQQLINEAAAKDITNIDRATSHTPASWVHLLKQKIYNAYLRTTDDFRNSI' A
#
# COMPACT_ATOMS: atom_id res chain seq x y z
N GLN A 1 -6.05 12.33 -18.12
CA GLN A 1 -6.78 11.13 -17.69
C GLN A 1 -5.78 10.26 -16.93
N ASP A 2 -5.82 10.27 -15.60
CA ASP A 2 -5.03 9.36 -14.79
C ASP A 2 -5.57 7.95 -14.98
N ASN A 3 -4.91 7.17 -15.83
CA ASN A 3 -5.22 5.77 -16.11
C ASN A 3 -4.81 4.86 -14.94
N LEU A 4 -5.25 5.19 -13.73
CA LEU A 4 -5.04 4.32 -12.58
C LEU A 4 -6.01 3.14 -12.70
N LYS A 5 -5.49 1.92 -12.86
CA LYS A 5 -6.33 0.73 -12.75
C LYS A 5 -6.80 0.61 -11.30
N PRO A 6 -8.10 0.43 -11.05
CA PRO A 6 -8.62 0.10 -9.72
C PRO A 6 -7.91 -1.14 -9.18
N ILE A 7 -7.39 -1.05 -7.97
CA ILE A 7 -6.79 -2.18 -7.25
C ILE A 7 -7.37 -2.28 -5.85
N THR A 8 -7.52 -3.50 -5.37
CA THR A 8 -7.88 -3.77 -3.99
C THR A 8 -6.67 -4.33 -3.26
N ILE A 9 -6.30 -3.70 -2.14
CA ILE A 9 -5.19 -4.13 -1.28
C ILE A 9 -5.69 -4.40 0.12
N GLN A 10 -5.05 -5.32 0.83
CA GLN A 10 -5.27 -5.47 2.27
C GLN A 10 -4.33 -4.54 3.03
N TYR A 11 -4.87 -3.45 3.58
CA TYR A 11 -4.09 -2.39 4.22
C TYR A 11 -4.86 -1.71 5.36
N GLU A 12 -4.16 -1.49 6.47
CA GLU A 12 -4.62 -0.66 7.59
C GLU A 12 -3.43 0.02 8.26
N LEU A 13 -3.58 1.31 8.52
CA LEU A 13 -2.56 2.10 9.17
C LEU A 13 -2.40 1.66 10.63
N GLY A 14 -1.19 1.28 11.04
CA GLY A 14 -0.93 0.81 12.41
C GLY A 14 -1.06 -0.71 12.59
N ASN A 15 -1.53 -1.45 11.58
CA ASN A 15 -1.60 -2.91 11.60
C ASN A 15 -0.99 -3.55 10.33
N PRO A 16 0.23 -4.11 10.39
CA PRO A 16 0.91 -4.63 9.20
C PRO A 16 0.27 -5.93 8.67
N ASN A 17 -0.42 -6.67 9.55
CA ASN A 17 -1.10 -7.94 9.25
C ASN A 17 -2.60 -7.74 9.02
N SER A 18 -3.04 -6.52 8.74
CA SER A 18 -4.45 -6.24 8.51
C SER A 18 -4.96 -6.96 7.26
N THR A 19 -6.17 -7.50 7.39
CA THR A 19 -6.96 -8.09 6.31
C THR A 19 -7.99 -7.11 5.76
N LYS A 20 -7.99 -5.85 6.23
CA LYS A 20 -8.92 -4.82 5.78
C LYS A 20 -8.67 -4.48 4.33
N GLU A 21 -9.69 -4.64 3.49
CA GLU A 21 -9.60 -4.32 2.08
C GLU A 21 -9.83 -2.83 1.83
N VAL A 22 -8.94 -2.26 1.03
CA VAL A 22 -9.00 -0.87 0.58
C VAL A 22 -8.91 -0.88 -0.94
N THR A 23 -9.95 -0.37 -1.59
CA THR A 23 -9.98 -0.20 -3.05
C THR A 23 -9.50 1.19 -3.41
N ILE A 24 -8.43 1.25 -4.19
CA ILE A 24 -7.83 2.47 -4.70
C ILE A 24 -8.25 2.60 -6.17
N THR A 25 -9.10 3.57 -6.48
CA THR A 25 -9.58 3.82 -7.85
C THR A 25 -8.97 5.07 -8.46
N THR A 26 -8.35 5.94 -7.64
CA THR A 26 -7.79 7.22 -8.08
C THR A 26 -6.41 7.48 -7.50
N ALA A 27 -5.59 8.24 -8.23
CA ALA A 27 -4.28 8.68 -7.75
C ALA A 27 -4.39 9.53 -6.48
N ALA A 28 -5.48 10.30 -6.33
CA ALA A 28 -5.76 11.08 -5.12
C ALA A 28 -5.92 10.19 -3.89
N GLN A 29 -6.70 9.11 -3.98
CA GLN A 29 -6.85 8.14 -2.88
C GLN A 29 -5.51 7.49 -2.54
N MET A 30 -4.71 7.12 -3.55
CA MET A 30 -3.37 6.57 -3.33
C MET A 30 -2.49 7.57 -2.57
N GLN A 31 -2.50 8.84 -2.99
CA GLN A 31 -1.71 9.88 -2.36
C GLN A 31 -2.14 10.15 -0.91
N GLN A 32 -3.45 10.10 -0.63
CA GLN A 32 -3.97 10.21 0.73
C GLN A 32 -3.44 9.09 1.63
N LEU A 33 -3.51 7.83 1.19
CA LEU A 33 -2.96 6.69 1.94
C LEU A 33 -1.45 6.82 2.18
N ILE A 34 -0.71 7.30 1.18
CA ILE A 34 0.74 7.57 1.32
C ILE A 34 0.99 8.67 2.33
N ASN A 35 0.22 9.76 2.31
CA ASN A 35 0.37 10.87 3.24
C ASN A 35 0.07 10.44 4.68
N GLU A 36 -0.97 9.65 4.90
CA GLU A 36 -1.33 9.08 6.20
C GLU A 36 -0.23 8.13 6.72
N ALA A 37 0.28 7.25 5.85
CA ALA A 37 1.39 6.37 6.16
C ALA A 37 2.66 7.15 6.53
N ALA A 38 2.98 8.20 5.77
CA ALA A 38 4.13 9.05 6.01
C ALA A 38 4.01 9.82 7.33
N ALA A 39 2.83 10.37 7.63
CA ALA A 39 2.57 11.02 8.92
C ALA A 39 2.78 10.03 10.07
N LYS A 40 2.31 8.79 9.94
CA LYS A 40 2.50 7.76 10.98
C LYS A 40 3.97 7.36 11.14
N ASP A 41 4.70 7.23 10.04
CA ASP A 41 6.16 6.99 10.06
C ASP A 41 6.90 8.10 10.80
N ILE A 42 6.55 9.36 10.55
CA ILE A 42 7.13 10.54 11.23
C ILE A 42 6.79 10.55 12.73
N THR A 43 5.60 10.09 13.14
CA THR A 43 5.26 10.01 14.57
C THR A 43 5.93 8.86 15.33
N ASN A 44 6.42 7.82 14.62
CA ASN A 44 7.01 6.62 15.21
C ASN A 44 8.55 6.68 15.29
N ILE A 45 9.13 7.85 15.57
CA ILE A 45 10.59 8.08 15.59
C ILE A 45 11.33 7.10 16.54
N ASP A 46 10.67 6.54 17.55
CA ASP A 46 11.24 5.50 18.43
C ASP A 46 11.59 4.18 17.71
N ARG A 47 10.97 3.90 16.55
CA ARG A 47 11.19 2.67 15.77
C ARG A 47 12.20 2.84 14.62
N ALA A 48 12.59 4.07 14.30
CA ALA A 48 13.44 4.38 13.14
C ALA A 48 14.95 4.17 13.38
N THR A 49 15.37 3.95 14.63
CA THR A 49 16.80 3.87 15.02
C THR A 49 17.32 2.45 15.23
N SER A 50 16.47 1.41 15.27
CA SER A 50 16.93 0.07 15.65
C SER A 50 17.29 -0.83 14.47
N HIS A 51 16.47 -0.92 13.43
CA HIS A 51 16.73 -1.76 12.26
C HIS A 51 15.97 -1.16 11.07
N THR A 52 16.56 -1.20 9.88
CA THR A 52 16.03 -0.69 8.59
C THR A 52 14.50 -0.67 8.56
N PRO A 53 13.87 0.52 8.47
CA PRO A 53 12.58 0.74 9.12
C PRO A 53 11.48 -0.03 8.39
N ALA A 54 10.65 -0.73 9.17
CA ALA A 54 9.32 -1.14 8.76
C ALA A 54 8.43 0.10 8.56
N SER A 55 8.75 0.92 7.56
CA SER A 55 8.02 2.12 7.18
C SER A 55 6.64 1.72 6.65
N TRP A 56 5.60 2.36 7.18
CA TRP A 56 4.23 2.25 6.70
C TRP A 56 4.12 2.62 5.22
N VAL A 57 4.88 3.63 4.78
CA VAL A 57 4.94 4.01 3.36
C VAL A 57 5.54 2.89 2.52
N HIS A 58 6.62 2.25 3.00
CA HIS A 58 7.26 1.15 2.27
C HIS A 58 6.31 -0.06 2.15
N LEU A 59 5.64 -0.44 3.23
CA LEU A 59 4.65 -1.53 3.24
C LEU A 59 3.47 -1.26 2.29
N LEU A 60 2.96 -0.02 2.31
CA LEU A 60 1.88 0.40 1.42
C LEU A 60 2.30 0.30 -0.06
N LYS A 61 3.49 0.81 -0.41
CA LYS A 61 4.03 0.72 -1.78
C LYS A 61 4.18 -0.73 -2.23
N GLN A 62 4.67 -1.61 -1.36
CA GLN A 62 4.83 -3.03 -1.67
C GLN A 62 3.47 -3.72 -1.92
N LYS A 63 2.47 -3.44 -1.09
CA LYS A 63 1.11 -4.00 -1.24
C LYS A 63 0.44 -3.53 -2.54
N ILE A 64 0.54 -2.23 -2.85
CA ILE A 64 0.05 -1.64 -4.10
C ILE A 64 0.72 -2.29 -5.31
N TYR A 65 2.05 -2.40 -5.29
CA TYR A 65 2.80 -3.04 -6.36
C TYR A 65 2.42 -4.52 -6.55
N ASN A 66 2.33 -5.28 -5.46
CA ASN A 66 1.91 -6.69 -5.51
C ASN A 66 0.48 -6.86 -6.01
N ALA A 67 -0.43 -5.94 -5.68
CA ALA A 67 -1.79 -5.96 -6.21
C ALA A 67 -1.81 -5.69 -7.71
N TYR A 68 -1.05 -4.72 -8.21
CA TYR A 68 -0.90 -4.53 -9.66
C TYR A 68 -0.33 -5.76 -10.35
N LEU A 69 0.68 -6.41 -9.77
CA LEU A 69 1.23 -7.66 -10.30
C LEU A 69 0.18 -8.79 -10.34
N ARG A 70 -0.60 -8.97 -9.26
CA ARG A 70 -1.68 -9.97 -9.21
C ARG A 70 -2.78 -9.70 -10.24
N THR A 71 -3.19 -8.45 -10.41
CA THR A 71 -4.18 -8.07 -11.44
C THR A 71 -3.66 -8.30 -12.85
N THR A 72 -2.34 -8.31 -13.08
CA THR A 72 -1.74 -8.71 -14.36
C THR A 72 -1.53 -10.21 -14.52
N ASP A 73 -1.41 -10.98 -13.42
CA ASP A 73 -1.24 -12.44 -13.47
C ASP A 73 -2.57 -13.19 -13.68
N ASP A 74 -3.73 -12.54 -13.51
CA ASP A 74 -5.04 -13.07 -13.98
C ASP A 74 -5.07 -13.32 -15.51
N PHE A 75 -4.11 -12.79 -16.29
CA PHE A 75 -3.93 -13.20 -17.70
C PHE A 75 -3.32 -14.59 -17.88
N ARG A 76 -2.68 -15.19 -16.86
CA ARG A 76 -1.98 -16.48 -16.98
C ARG A 76 -2.87 -17.71 -16.79
N ASN A 77 -4.08 -17.57 -16.25
CA ASN A 77 -5.04 -18.68 -16.14
C ASN A 77 -5.98 -18.80 -17.36
N SER A 78 -5.63 -18.20 -18.48
CA SER A 78 -6.36 -18.34 -19.74
C SER A 78 -5.72 -19.40 -20.68
N ILE A 79 -5.22 -20.51 -20.14
CA ILE A 79 -4.69 -21.66 -20.92
C ILE A 79 -5.54 -22.90 -20.69
#